data_AF-A0A8X6R3X9-F1
#
_entry.id   AF-A0A8X6R3X9-F1
#
_cell.length_a   1.000
_cell.length_b   1.000
_cell.length_c   1.000
_cell.angle_alpha   90.00
_cell.angle_beta   90.00
_cell.angle_gamma   90.00
#
_symmetry.space_group_name_H-M   'P 1'
#
loop_
_entity.id
_entity.type
_entity.pdbx_description
1 polymer ?
#
loop_
_entity_poly.entity_id
_entity_poly.type
_entity_poly.pdbx_seq_one_letter_code
_entity_poly.pdbx_strand_id
1 'polypeptide(L)'
;MTNKKVLGKMKDELSSSLAVEFVGLKSKMYSLKSVVMKKKTAKGVSKVIIQQQIRHSDYKDTLLYRRRGLAKAQKIESHNHIVQTVSYQKSTLCPFDSKRYILNDGINTLAYGHFKIK
;
A
#
# COMPACT_ATOMS: atom_id res chain seq x y z
N MET A 1 -25.63 1.78 23.20
CA MET A 1 -24.64 1.39 22.17
C MET A 1 -25.37 0.76 20.98
N THR A 2 -25.82 1.57 20.02
CA THR A 2 -26.89 1.20 19.08
C THR A 2 -26.41 1.18 17.63
N ASN A 3 -25.19 0.70 17.42
CA ASN A 3 -24.62 0.46 16.10
C ASN A 3 -23.97 -0.93 16.07
N LYS A 4 -24.80 -1.97 16.16
CA LYS A 4 -24.40 -3.38 16.13
C LYS A 4 -24.11 -3.86 14.70
N LYS A 5 -23.26 -3.13 13.95
CA LYS A 5 -22.98 -3.40 12.52
C LYS A 5 -24.27 -3.42 11.67
N VAL A 6 -25.20 -2.53 12.00
CA VAL A 6 -26.48 -2.41 11.27
C VAL A 6 -26.18 -1.94 9.86
N LEU A 7 -26.84 -2.55 8.87
CA LEU A 7 -26.66 -2.20 7.47
C LEU A 7 -27.00 -0.72 7.23
N GLY A 8 -26.21 -0.06 6.37
CA GLY A 8 -26.38 1.37 6.06
C GLY A 8 -25.76 2.33 7.07
N LYS A 9 -25.21 1.85 8.21
CA LYS A 9 -24.49 2.69 9.16
C LYS A 9 -22.98 2.62 8.94
N MET A 10 -22.29 3.74 9.10
CA MET A 10 -20.83 3.75 9.18
C MET A 10 -20.39 2.98 10.43
N LYS A 11 -19.44 2.08 10.23
CA LYS A 11 -18.82 1.30 11.30
C LYS A 11 -17.47 1.93 11.65
N ASP A 12 -17.15 1.94 12.93
CA ASP A 12 -15.80 2.20 13.38
C ASP A 12 -14.86 1.05 12.98
N GLU A 13 -13.92 1.34 12.07
CA GLU A 13 -12.92 0.40 11.56
C GLU A 13 -11.69 0.26 12.46
N LEU A 14 -11.53 1.17 13.43
CA LEU A 14 -10.39 1.24 14.32
C LEU A 14 -10.74 0.73 15.73
N SER A 15 -11.93 0.18 15.95
CA SER A 15 -12.35 -0.37 17.25
C SER A 15 -12.12 0.63 18.39
N SER A 16 -12.43 1.91 18.13
CA SER A 16 -12.31 3.04 19.06
C SER A 16 -10.86 3.39 19.45
N SER A 17 -9.89 2.86 18.71
CA SER A 17 -8.49 3.24 18.83
C SER A 17 -8.16 4.44 17.94
N LEU A 18 -7.31 5.34 18.45
CA LEU A 18 -6.93 6.56 17.74
C LEU A 18 -5.96 6.23 16.58
N ALA A 19 -6.27 6.73 15.39
CA ALA A 19 -5.35 6.72 14.26
C ALA A 19 -4.18 7.67 14.55
N VAL A 20 -2.99 7.12 14.71
CA VAL A 20 -1.78 7.88 15.02
C VAL A 20 -1.17 8.41 13.73
N GLU A 21 -1.14 7.59 12.68
CA GLU A 21 -0.42 7.92 11.47
C GLU A 21 -0.97 7.21 10.24
N PHE A 22 -1.04 7.94 9.13
CA PHE A 22 -1.46 7.42 7.84
C PHE A 22 -0.44 7.79 6.77
N VAL A 23 -0.08 6.81 5.94
CA VAL A 23 0.83 6.98 4.81
C VAL A 23 0.18 6.39 3.57
N GLY A 24 -0.12 7.23 2.58
CA GLY A 24 -0.70 6.83 1.30
C GLY A 24 0.29 7.06 0.17
N LEU A 25 0.55 6.03 -0.64
CA LEU A 25 1.43 6.14 -1.81
C LEU A 25 0.62 6.29 -3.11
N LYS A 26 -0.39 5.44 -3.28
CA LYS A 26 -1.31 5.47 -4.42
C LYS A 26 -2.61 4.75 -4.10
N SER A 27 -3.56 4.77 -5.05
CA SER A 27 -4.82 4.03 -4.89
C SER A 27 -4.58 2.55 -4.48
N LYS A 28 -5.19 2.15 -3.35
CA LYS A 28 -5.04 0.80 -2.74
C LYS A 28 -3.59 0.45 -2.35
N MET A 29 -2.76 1.43 -2.01
CA MET A 29 -1.42 1.25 -1.46
C MET A 29 -1.17 2.26 -0.34
N TYR A 30 -1.34 1.82 0.90
CA TYR A 30 -1.26 2.67 2.08
C TYR A 30 -0.98 1.86 3.36
N SER A 31 -0.56 2.55 4.41
CA SER A 31 -0.50 2.00 5.76
C SER A 31 -1.13 2.95 6.77
N LEU A 32 -1.94 2.39 7.66
CA LEU A 32 -2.58 3.08 8.77
C LEU A 32 -2.07 2.46 10.08
N LYS A 33 -1.45 3.30 10.91
CA LYS A 33 -0.96 2.98 12.24
C LYS A 33 -1.92 3.56 13.27
N SER A 34 -2.47 2.69 14.09
CA SER A 34 -3.22 3.02 15.30
C SER A 34 -2.39 2.60 16.52
N VAL A 35 -2.80 3.06 17.71
CA VAL A 35 -2.27 2.63 19.01
C VAL A 35 -2.27 1.10 19.13
N VAL A 36 -3.35 0.45 18.69
CA VAL A 36 -3.54 -1.01 18.87
C VAL A 36 -3.34 -1.78 17.56
N MET A 37 -3.70 -1.19 16.42
CA MET A 37 -3.78 -1.90 15.15
C MET A 37 -2.85 -1.32 14.08
N LYS A 38 -2.34 -2.21 13.21
CA LYS A 38 -1.57 -1.83 12.01
C LYS A 38 -2.27 -2.40 10.78
N LYS A 39 -2.82 -1.53 9.94
CA LYS A 39 -3.40 -1.92 8.65
C LYS A 39 -2.41 -1.57 7.55
N LYS A 40 -2.09 -2.54 6.70
CA LYS A 40 -1.18 -2.39 5.56
C LYS A 40 -1.89 -2.89 4.30
N THR A 41 -1.80 -2.14 3.22
CA THR A 41 -2.41 -2.49 1.94
C THR A 41 -1.43 -2.12 0.83
N ALA A 42 -1.21 -3.04 -0.11
CA ALA A 42 -0.37 -2.81 -1.28
C ALA A 42 -0.93 -3.62 -2.46
N LYS A 43 -1.62 -2.94 -3.38
CA LYS A 43 -2.19 -3.58 -4.58
C LYS A 43 -1.11 -4.33 -5.37
N GLY A 44 -1.37 -5.60 -5.70
CA GLY A 44 -0.49 -6.43 -6.52
C GLY A 44 0.63 -7.14 -5.75
N VAL A 45 0.69 -6.96 -4.43
CA VAL A 45 1.62 -7.64 -3.52
C VAL A 45 0.86 -8.68 -2.71
N SER A 46 1.45 -9.86 -2.51
CA SER A 46 0.81 -10.93 -1.74
C SER A 46 0.65 -10.53 -0.28
N LYS A 47 -0.41 -11.02 0.38
CA LYS A 47 -0.66 -10.74 1.81
C LYS A 47 0.50 -11.21 2.70
N VAL A 48 1.11 -12.35 2.37
CA VAL A 48 2.25 -12.91 3.09
C VAL A 48 3.43 -11.94 3.09
N ILE A 49 3.79 -11.39 1.92
CA ILE A 49 4.86 -10.38 1.81
C ILE A 49 4.51 -9.13 2.61
N ILE A 50 3.26 -8.63 2.49
CA ILE A 50 2.82 -7.43 3.22
C ILE A 50 2.93 -7.64 4.74
N GLN A 51 2.59 -8.83 5.24
CA GLN A 51 2.62 -9.12 6.67
C GLN A 51 4.04 -9.33 7.19
N GLN A 52 4.86 -10.11 6.49
CA GLN A 52 6.17 -10.56 6.97
C GLN A 52 7.33 -9.62 6.63
N GLN A 53 7.33 -9.00 5.45
CA GLN A 53 8.50 -8.28 4.93
C GLN A 53 8.31 -6.76 4.86
N ILE A 54 7.07 -6.24 4.90
CA ILE A 54 6.80 -4.80 4.77
C ILE A 54 6.38 -4.20 6.11
N ARG A 55 7.03 -3.11 6.52
CA ARG A 55 6.76 -2.35 7.75
C ARG A 55 6.12 -1.00 7.42
N HIS A 56 5.56 -0.35 8.44
CA HIS A 56 4.98 1.00 8.28
C HIS A 56 6.05 2.04 7.92
N SER A 57 7.27 1.89 8.46
CA SER A 57 8.44 2.72 8.10
C SER A 57 8.71 2.69 6.61
N ASP A 58 8.62 1.52 5.98
CA ASP A 58 8.95 1.36 4.57
C ASP A 58 8.01 2.19 3.67
N TYR A 59 6.74 2.36 4.07
CA TYR A 59 5.82 3.27 3.37
C TYR A 59 6.27 4.72 3.48
N LYS A 60 6.76 5.17 4.65
CA LYS A 60 7.30 6.52 4.83
C LYS A 60 8.55 6.72 4.00
N ASP A 61 9.46 5.76 4.05
CA ASP A 61 10.73 5.85 3.33
C ASP A 61 10.48 5.86 1.82
N THR A 62 9.52 5.08 1.34
CA THR A 62 9.08 5.15 -0.05
C THR A 62 8.50 6.53 -0.40
N LEU A 63 7.66 7.12 0.45
CA LEU A 63 7.07 8.44 0.21
C LEU A 63 8.13 9.54 0.18
N LEU A 64 9.00 9.60 1.19
CA LEU A 64 9.96 10.68 1.40
C LEU A 64 11.19 10.57 0.50
N TYR A 65 11.73 9.36 0.33
CA TYR A 65 12.98 9.14 -0.42
C TYR A 65 12.76 8.57 -1.82
N ARG A 66 11.51 8.46 -2.27
CA ARG A 66 11.13 7.90 -3.58
C ARG A 66 11.76 6.52 -3.86
N ARG A 67 11.95 5.71 -2.81
CA ARG A 67 12.55 4.37 -2.89
C ARG A 67 11.50 3.32 -3.24
N ARG A 68 11.78 2.52 -4.27
CA ARG A 68 10.96 1.34 -4.60
C ARG A 68 11.34 0.19 -3.68
N GLY A 69 10.34 -0.53 -3.19
CA GLY A 69 10.53 -1.75 -2.42
C GLY A 69 10.69 -2.97 -3.33
N LEU A 70 11.57 -3.88 -2.95
CA LEU A 70 11.74 -5.18 -3.57
C LEU A 70 11.70 -6.25 -2.47
N ALA A 71 10.99 -7.34 -2.71
CA ALA A 71 10.87 -8.46 -1.77
C ALA A 71 11.20 -9.78 -2.47
N LYS A 72 11.81 -10.71 -1.75
CA LYS A 72 11.94 -12.09 -2.25
C LYS A 72 10.60 -12.80 -2.11
N ALA A 73 10.18 -13.45 -3.18
CA ALA A 73 8.92 -14.17 -3.26
C ALA A 73 9.15 -15.56 -3.87
N GLN A 74 8.19 -16.44 -3.66
CA GLN A 74 8.11 -17.73 -4.33
C GLN A 74 6.75 -17.83 -5.03
N LYS A 75 6.73 -18.46 -6.20
CA LYS A 75 5.51 -18.83 -6.92
C LYS A 75 5.67 -20.24 -7.49
N ILE A 76 4.55 -20.91 -7.69
CA ILE A 76 4.49 -22.11 -8.52
C ILE A 76 4.20 -21.64 -9.95
N GLU A 77 4.99 -22.12 -10.90
CA GLU A 77 4.89 -21.77 -12.32
C GLU A 77 4.96 -23.03 -13.18
N SER A 78 4.20 -23.06 -14.27
CA SER A 78 4.29 -24.10 -15.29
C SER A 78 5.00 -23.56 -16.50
N HIS A 79 6.07 -24.23 -16.94
CA HIS A 79 6.81 -23.90 -18.15
C HIS A 79 7.05 -25.18 -18.94
N ASN A 80 6.67 -25.20 -20.23
CA ASN A 80 6.74 -26.39 -21.08
C ASN A 80 6.12 -27.65 -20.42
N HIS A 81 4.95 -27.48 -19.78
CA HIS A 81 4.24 -28.53 -19.02
C HIS A 81 4.97 -29.07 -17.78
N ILE A 82 6.07 -28.44 -17.35
CA ILE A 82 6.78 -28.79 -16.12
C ILE A 82 6.41 -27.80 -15.03
N VAL A 83 5.86 -28.30 -13.92
CA VAL A 83 5.50 -27.52 -12.75
C VAL A 83 6.70 -27.39 -11.83
N GLN A 84 7.06 -26.16 -11.48
CA GLN A 84 8.22 -25.86 -10.65
C GLN A 84 7.94 -24.72 -9.67
N THR A 85 8.66 -24.72 -8.55
CA THR A 85 8.64 -23.61 -7.59
C THR A 85 9.82 -22.69 -7.89
N VAL A 86 9.53 -21.44 -8.24
CA VAL A 86 10.54 -20.46 -8.63
C VAL A 86 10.61 -19.36 -7.57
N SER A 87 11.83 -19.04 -7.13
CA SER A 87 12.08 -17.82 -6.35
C SER A 87 12.38 -16.65 -7.27
N TYR A 88 11.80 -15.49 -6.98
CA TYR A 88 11.95 -14.30 -7.79
C TYR A 88 11.89 -13.03 -6.93
N GLN A 89 12.37 -11.93 -7.49
CA GLN A 89 12.29 -10.62 -6.85
C GLN A 89 11.01 -9.91 -7.29
N LYS A 90 10.15 -9.57 -6.33
CA LYS A 90 8.86 -8.90 -6.55
C LYS A 90 8.98 -7.42 -6.19
N SER A 91 8.59 -6.54 -7.10
CA SER A 91 8.35 -5.12 -6.77
C SER A 91 7.20 -4.99 -5.78
N THR A 92 7.43 -4.30 -4.66
CA THR A 92 6.45 -4.11 -3.59
C THR A 92 5.91 -2.68 -3.55
N LEU A 93 6.45 -1.84 -2.66
CA LEU A 93 6.05 -0.45 -2.52
C LEU A 93 6.61 0.38 -3.68
N CYS A 94 5.82 1.31 -4.18
CA CYS A 94 6.22 2.18 -5.28
C CYS A 94 5.74 3.60 -4.99
N PRO A 95 6.62 4.60 -5.07
CA PRO A 95 6.26 6.00 -4.83
C PRO A 95 5.48 6.62 -5.98
N PHE A 96 5.45 5.96 -7.14
CA PHE A 96 4.81 6.48 -8.34
C PHE A 96 3.31 6.11 -8.37
N ASP A 97 2.45 7.12 -8.55
CA ASP A 97 1.04 6.96 -8.87
C ASP A 97 0.80 7.27 -10.34
N SER A 98 0.47 6.25 -11.12
CA SER A 98 0.20 6.38 -12.56
C SER A 98 -1.11 7.09 -12.89
N LYS A 99 -1.89 7.53 -11.88
CA LYS A 99 -3.16 8.23 -12.06
C LYS A 99 -3.09 9.72 -11.77
N ARG A 100 -1.98 10.20 -11.20
CA ARG A 100 -1.82 11.58 -10.78
C ARG A 100 -0.45 12.12 -11.16
N TYR A 101 -0.37 13.41 -11.37
CA TYR A 101 0.89 14.12 -11.51
C TYR A 101 1.42 14.49 -10.12
N ILE A 102 2.53 13.88 -9.69
CA ILE A 102 3.13 14.15 -8.38
C ILE A 102 4.05 15.36 -8.51
N LEU A 103 3.87 16.37 -7.65
CA LEU A 103 4.69 17.58 -7.63
C LEU A 103 6.10 17.31 -7.09
N ASN A 104 6.97 18.32 -7.16
CA ASN A 104 8.38 18.20 -6.77
C ASN A 104 8.56 17.84 -5.30
N ASP A 105 7.62 18.21 -4.43
CA ASP A 105 7.61 17.84 -3.02
C ASP A 105 7.33 16.34 -2.77
N GLY A 106 6.88 15.59 -3.77
CA GLY A 106 6.59 14.16 -3.68
C GLY A 106 5.26 13.82 -2.99
N ILE A 107 4.50 14.81 -2.51
CA ILE A 107 3.28 14.61 -1.71
C ILE A 107 2.07 15.23 -2.40
N ASN A 108 2.18 16.49 -2.80
CA ASN A 108 1.09 17.17 -3.47
C ASN A 108 0.91 16.59 -4.88
N THR A 109 -0.34 16.41 -5.29
CA THR A 109 -0.66 15.80 -6.59
C THR A 109 -1.71 16.59 -7.34
N LEU A 110 -1.60 16.59 -8.67
CA LEU A 110 -2.57 17.17 -9.59
C LEU A 110 -3.19 16.08 -10.46
N ALA A 111 -4.38 16.33 -11.00
CA ALA A 111 -4.93 15.48 -12.07
C ALA A 111 -4.15 15.73 -13.37
N TYR A 112 -3.99 14.71 -14.21
CA TYR A 112 -3.41 14.94 -15.55
C TYR A 112 -4.28 15.93 -16.35
N GLY A 113 -3.63 16.81 -17.11
CA GLY A 113 -4.30 17.89 -17.85
C GLY A 113 -4.65 19.13 -17.01
N HIS A 114 -4.27 19.17 -15.73
CA HIS A 114 -4.45 20.35 -14.89
C HIS A 114 -3.60 21.53 -15.40
N PHE A 115 -4.15 22.74 -15.47
CA PHE A 115 -3.51 23.94 -16.05
C PHE A 115 -2.15 24.33 -15.43
N LYS A 116 -1.87 23.90 -14.19
CA LYS A 116 -0.57 24.09 -13.50
C LYS A 116 0.50 23.07 -13.90
N ILE A 117 0.12 22.01 -14.62
CA ILE A 117 1.05 21.08 -15.26
C ILE A 117 1.38 21.75 -16.59
N LYS A 118 2.49 22.49 -16.62
CA LYS A 118 3.05 23.07 -17.85
C LYS A 118 4.11 22.16 -18.41
#